data_AF-A0AAD7GNY8-F1
#
_entry.id   AF-A0AAD7GNY8-F1
#
_cell.length_a   1.000
_cell.length_b   1.000
_cell.length_c   1.000
_cell.angle_alpha   90.00
_cell.angle_beta   90.00
_cell.angle_gamma   90.00
#
_symmetry.space_group_name_H-M   'P 1'
#
loop_
_entity.id
_entity.type
_entity.pdbx_description
1 polymer ?
#
loop_
_entity_poly.entity_id
_entity_poly.type
_entity_poly.pdbx_seq_one_letter_code
_entity_poly.pdbx_strand_id
1 'polypeptide(L)'
;MSEVLGYSTFAVHGTDWGSVIGYSLYSAFTTTIRAAQFVFLPFFPPTAEEIAANNITLSEEQKVTVKRSTEWFSTGIAYFMEQENKPNDIGLALYDNPVGQLAWIAEDPRAGTPPSVLDDTAFLTLVSLYYLTNTFHSSLWIYAQNPNGFRASSNIPTLWPQEYVAKVGNLVSYKFHDFGGHFAGLDSPPTLIEDIREMGLYFDA
;
A
#
# COMPACT_ATOMS: atom_id res chain seq x y z
N MET A 1 -18.15 8.85 -7.37
CA MET A 1 -18.39 7.90 -8.48
C MET A 1 -19.86 7.85 -8.87
N SER A 2 -20.78 7.52 -7.95
CA SER A 2 -22.19 7.35 -8.32
C SER A 2 -22.96 8.67 -8.46
N GLU A 3 -22.94 9.54 -7.45
CA GLU A 3 -23.77 10.77 -7.47
C GLU A 3 -23.32 11.79 -8.51
N VAL A 4 -22.01 12.07 -8.58
CA VAL A 4 -21.47 13.12 -9.46
C VAL A 4 -21.15 12.60 -10.87
N LEU A 5 -20.57 11.40 -10.99
CA LEU A 5 -20.13 10.84 -12.28
C LEU A 5 -21.15 9.87 -12.90
N GLY A 6 -22.21 9.48 -12.17
CA GLY A 6 -23.28 8.62 -12.68
C GLY A 6 -22.96 7.13 -12.75
N TYR A 7 -21.83 6.66 -12.22
CA TYR A 7 -21.48 5.23 -12.23
C TYR A 7 -22.23 4.46 -11.14
N SER A 8 -23.23 3.68 -11.55
CA SER A 8 -24.03 2.83 -10.65
C SER A 8 -23.22 1.66 -10.08
N THR A 9 -22.25 1.16 -10.85
CA THR A 9 -21.26 0.18 -10.41
C THR A 9 -19.87 0.57 -10.94
N PHE A 10 -18.82 0.21 -10.21
CA PHE A 10 -17.44 0.43 -10.62
C PHE A 10 -16.49 -0.52 -9.87
N ALA A 11 -15.25 -0.58 -10.34
CA ALA A 11 -14.18 -1.34 -9.70
C ALA A 11 -13.22 -0.40 -8.99
N VAL A 12 -12.49 -0.91 -8.01
CA VAL A 12 -11.47 -0.16 -7.27
C VAL A 12 -10.11 -0.80 -7.43
N HIS A 13 -9.10 0.06 -7.61
CA HIS A 13 -7.71 -0.31 -7.54
C HIS A 13 -7.05 0.48 -6.42
N GLY A 14 -6.14 -0.13 -5.66
CA GLY A 14 -5.44 0.57 -4.59
C GLY A 14 -4.05 0.02 -4.30
N THR A 15 -3.13 0.94 -4.04
CA THR A 15 -1.81 0.72 -3.44
C THR A 15 -1.72 1.51 -2.13
N ASP A 16 -0.81 1.16 -1.22
CA ASP A 16 -0.59 1.88 0.04
C ASP A 16 -1.91 2.19 0.80
N TRP A 17 -2.13 3.41 1.31
CA TRP A 17 -3.40 3.84 1.90
C TRP A 17 -4.59 3.72 0.95
N GLY A 18 -4.36 3.80 -0.37
CA GLY A 18 -5.38 3.53 -1.37
C GLY A 18 -5.93 2.10 -1.30
N SER A 19 -5.12 1.12 -0.88
CA SER A 19 -5.59 -0.24 -0.62
C SER A 19 -6.49 -0.32 0.60
N VAL A 20 -6.19 0.43 1.67
CA VAL A 20 -7.03 0.54 2.88
C VAL A 20 -8.41 1.10 2.52
N ILE A 21 -8.40 2.23 1.79
CA ILE A 21 -9.62 2.92 1.35
C ILE A 21 -10.40 2.02 0.38
N GLY A 22 -9.74 1.46 -0.63
CA GLY A 22 -10.37 0.61 -1.63
C GLY A 22 -10.97 -0.66 -1.04
N TYR A 23 -10.29 -1.30 -0.07
CA TYR A 23 -10.86 -2.45 0.63
C TYR A 23 -12.07 -2.06 1.47
N SER A 24 -12.01 -0.91 2.16
CA SER A 24 -13.15 -0.40 2.92
C SER A 24 -14.36 -0.12 2.03
N LEU A 25 -14.14 0.44 0.83
CA LEU A 25 -15.18 0.63 -0.18
C LEU A 25 -15.76 -0.71 -0.65
N TYR A 26 -14.90 -1.67 -1.00
CA TYR A 26 -15.31 -3.01 -1.41
C TYR A 26 -16.16 -3.72 -0.34
N SER A 27 -15.73 -3.67 0.91
CA SER A 27 -16.41 -4.33 2.03
C SER A 27 -17.73 -3.65 2.41
N ALA A 28 -17.84 -2.33 2.28
CA ALA A 28 -19.02 -1.59 2.71
C ALA A 28 -20.09 -1.47 1.62
N PHE A 29 -19.71 -1.46 0.34
CA PHE A 29 -20.59 -1.17 -0.79
C PHE A 29 -20.61 -2.32 -1.81
N THR A 30 -20.91 -3.53 -1.34
CA THR A 30 -20.82 -4.78 -2.12
C THR A 30 -21.71 -4.83 -3.36
N THR A 31 -22.77 -4.02 -3.43
CA THR A 31 -23.64 -3.91 -4.62
C THR A 31 -23.09 -2.95 -5.68
N THR A 32 -22.28 -1.98 -5.26
CA THR A 32 -21.74 -0.91 -6.11
C THR A 32 -20.31 -1.23 -6.57
N ILE A 33 -19.48 -1.75 -5.66
CA ILE A 33 -18.12 -2.16 -5.97
C ILE A 33 -18.13 -3.61 -6.42
N ARG A 34 -17.96 -3.83 -7.73
CA ARG A 34 -18.09 -5.16 -8.34
C ARG A 34 -16.79 -5.94 -8.41
N ALA A 35 -15.66 -5.23 -8.39
CA ALA A 35 -14.33 -5.84 -8.33
C ALA A 35 -13.36 -4.92 -7.58
N ALA A 36 -12.33 -5.54 -7.00
CA ALA A 36 -11.27 -4.83 -6.30
C ALA A 36 -9.93 -5.51 -6.57
N GLN A 37 -8.92 -4.72 -6.93
CA GLN A 37 -7.53 -5.18 -7.11
C GLN A 37 -6.62 -4.36 -6.20
N PHE A 38 -5.76 -5.05 -5.46
CA PHE A 38 -4.80 -4.40 -4.58
C PHE A 38 -3.41 -4.97 -4.78
N VAL A 39 -2.40 -4.09 -4.80
CA VAL A 39 -0.97 -4.46 -4.81
C VAL A 39 -0.47 -4.70 -3.38
N PHE A 40 -1.22 -4.18 -2.40
CA PHE A 40 -0.97 -4.31 -0.98
C PHE A 40 -2.28 -4.60 -0.27
N LEU A 41 -2.31 -5.50 0.72
CA LEU A 41 -3.52 -5.80 1.48
C LEU A 41 -3.44 -5.17 2.88
N PRO A 42 -4.48 -4.44 3.34
CA PRO A 42 -4.46 -3.64 4.56
C PRO A 42 -4.70 -4.45 5.84
N PHE A 43 -4.05 -5.61 5.94
CA PHE A 43 -4.11 -6.46 7.12
C PHE A 43 -2.66 -6.85 7.50
N PHE A 44 -2.46 -7.45 8.68
CA PHE A 44 -1.15 -8.00 9.06
C PHE A 44 -1.03 -9.45 8.59
N PRO A 45 0.09 -9.86 7.99
CA PRO A 45 0.30 -11.25 7.61
C PRO A 45 0.18 -12.17 8.83
N PRO A 46 0.00 -13.49 8.60
CA PRO A 46 0.09 -14.44 9.68
C PRO A 46 1.47 -14.40 10.36
N THR A 47 1.47 -14.48 11.69
CA THR A 47 2.67 -14.71 12.48
C THR A 47 3.33 -16.04 12.12
N ALA A 48 4.61 -16.22 12.47
CA ALA A 48 5.29 -17.50 12.31
C ALA A 48 4.56 -18.65 13.04
N GLU A 49 3.92 -18.33 14.17
CA GLU A 49 3.09 -19.26 14.94
C GLU A 49 1.82 -19.65 14.19
N GLU A 50 1.12 -18.69 13.57
CA GLU A 50 -0.07 -18.96 12.75
C GLU A 50 0.27 -19.73 11.47
N ILE A 51 1.42 -19.47 10.85
CA ILE A 51 1.91 -20.24 9.69
C ILE A 51 2.13 -21.70 10.11
N ALA A 52 2.84 -21.93 11.23
CA ALA A 52 3.09 -23.27 11.75
C ALA A 52 1.80 -23.98 12.18
N ALA A 53 0.91 -23.30 12.90
CA ALA A 53 -0.36 -23.84 13.39
C ALA A 53 -1.32 -24.24 12.25
N ASN A 54 -1.26 -23.55 11.11
CA ASN A 54 -2.07 -23.85 9.94
C ASN A 54 -1.37 -24.79 8.94
N ASN A 55 -0.19 -25.34 9.27
CA ASN A 55 0.63 -26.19 8.39
C ASN A 55 0.93 -25.55 7.02
N ILE A 56 1.14 -24.22 7.00
CA ILE A 56 1.37 -23.49 5.76
C ILE A 56 2.85 -23.55 5.40
N THR A 57 3.13 -24.05 4.20
CA THR A 57 4.49 -24.10 3.67
C THR A 57 4.74 -22.87 2.83
N LEU A 58 5.64 -22.00 3.29
CA LEU A 58 6.05 -20.83 2.52
C LEU A 58 6.99 -21.22 1.37
N SER A 59 6.76 -20.64 0.19
CA SER A 59 7.73 -20.64 -0.90
C SER A 59 8.98 -19.83 -0.52
N GLU A 60 10.07 -19.96 -1.28
CA GLU A 60 11.29 -19.19 -1.04
C GLU A 60 11.04 -17.68 -1.19
N GLU A 61 10.21 -17.28 -2.15
CA GLU A 61 9.80 -15.90 -2.39
C GLU A 61 9.01 -15.34 -1.21
N GLN A 62 8.10 -16.14 -0.65
CA GLN A 62 7.34 -15.76 0.56
C GLN A 62 8.25 -15.62 1.77
N LYS A 63 9.25 -16.49 1.94
CA LYS A 63 10.24 -16.39 3.04
C LYS A 63 11.09 -15.12 2.93
N VAL A 64 11.60 -14.80 1.74
CA VAL A 64 12.34 -13.55 1.47
C VAL A 64 11.49 -12.35 1.83
N THR A 65 10.21 -12.41 1.47
CA THR A 65 9.30 -11.31 1.72
C THR A 65 9.02 -11.14 3.22
N VAL A 66 8.70 -12.21 3.96
CA VAL A 66 8.53 -12.16 5.43
C VAL A 66 9.78 -11.55 6.10
N LYS A 67 10.97 -11.91 5.62
CA LYS A 67 12.24 -11.35 6.13
C LYS A 67 12.35 -9.84 5.87
N ARG A 68 12.21 -9.38 4.61
CA ARG A 68 12.26 -7.93 4.25
C ARG A 68 11.28 -7.12 5.07
N SER A 69 10.13 -7.73 5.25
CA SER A 69 9.03 -7.14 5.95
C SER A 69 9.38 -7.02 7.46
N THR A 70 9.91 -8.08 8.09
CA THR A 70 10.40 -8.02 9.49
C THR A 70 11.43 -6.92 9.70
N GLU A 71 12.35 -6.78 8.74
CA GLU A 71 13.35 -5.72 8.73
C GLU A 71 12.69 -4.34 8.67
N TRP A 72 11.71 -4.14 7.80
CA TRP A 72 10.97 -2.88 7.69
C TRP A 72 10.26 -2.45 8.99
N PHE A 73 9.59 -3.35 9.72
CA PHE A 73 9.04 -2.95 11.04
C PHE A 73 10.11 -2.65 12.08
N SER A 74 11.30 -3.23 11.93
CA SER A 74 12.38 -3.04 12.89
C SER A 74 13.13 -1.71 12.65
N THR A 75 13.25 -1.28 11.39
CA THR A 75 14.11 -0.15 11.01
C THR A 75 13.43 0.94 10.18
N GLY A 76 12.34 0.64 9.48
CA GLY A 76 11.67 1.54 8.53
C GLY A 76 10.34 2.14 8.99
N ILE A 77 9.79 1.73 10.13
CA ILE A 77 8.45 2.18 10.60
C ILE A 77 8.45 3.57 11.27
N ALA A 78 9.62 4.17 11.51
CA ALA A 78 9.72 5.41 12.30
C ALA A 78 8.92 6.57 11.68
N TYR A 79 8.95 6.72 10.35
CA TYR A 79 8.17 7.73 9.64
C TYR A 79 6.66 7.57 9.88
N PHE A 80 6.18 6.32 9.94
CA PHE A 80 4.78 5.99 10.18
C PHE A 80 4.37 6.40 11.59
N MET A 81 5.17 6.02 12.58
CA MET A 81 4.91 6.32 13.99
C MET A 81 4.88 7.83 14.26
N GLU A 82 5.79 8.59 13.66
CA GLU A 82 5.81 10.04 13.82
C GLU A 82 4.56 10.70 13.23
N GLN A 83 4.15 10.29 12.02
CA GLN A 83 2.95 10.83 11.36
C GLN A 83 1.65 10.41 12.07
N GLU A 84 1.60 9.20 12.62
CA GLU A 84 0.46 8.72 13.39
C GLU A 84 0.30 9.49 14.71
N ASN A 85 1.38 9.66 15.46
CA ASN A 85 1.31 10.16 16.84
C ASN A 85 1.47 11.68 16.95
N LYS A 86 2.25 12.29 16.04
CA LYS A 86 2.68 13.69 16.09
C LYS A 86 2.55 14.40 14.73
N PRO A 87 1.43 14.26 13.99
CA PRO A 87 1.29 14.83 12.64
C PRO A 87 1.45 16.35 12.62
N ASN A 88 1.00 17.07 13.65
CA ASN A 88 1.16 18.52 13.72
C ASN A 88 2.61 18.94 13.97
N ASP A 89 3.36 18.20 14.78
CA ASP A 89 4.72 18.57 15.15
C ASP A 89 5.63 18.43 13.91
N ILE A 90 5.63 17.26 13.26
CA ILE A 90 6.42 17.03 12.04
C ILE A 90 5.88 17.86 10.85
N GLY A 91 4.56 18.02 10.74
CA GLY A 91 3.93 18.81 9.68
C GLY A 91 4.33 20.28 9.74
N LEU A 92 4.32 20.89 10.93
CA LEU A 92 4.78 22.27 11.13
C LEU A 92 6.30 22.40 11.02
N ALA A 93 7.06 21.42 11.51
CA ALA A 93 8.52 21.43 11.41
C ALA A 93 9.02 21.41 9.96
N LEU A 94 8.31 20.74 9.07
CA LEU A 94 8.67 20.62 7.65
C LEU A 94 7.89 21.57 6.73
N TYR A 95 6.97 22.37 7.26
CA TYR A 95 6.01 23.17 6.47
C TYR A 95 6.69 24.06 5.42
N ASP A 96 7.68 24.86 5.82
CA ASP A 96 8.44 25.74 4.92
C ASP A 96 9.91 25.29 4.78
N ASN A 97 10.13 23.98 4.71
CA ASN A 97 11.46 23.40 4.60
C ASN A 97 11.53 22.39 3.44
N PRO A 98 11.77 22.84 2.19
CA PRO A 98 11.77 21.95 1.03
C PRO A 98 12.89 20.91 1.07
N VAL A 99 14.03 21.22 1.69
CA VAL A 99 15.14 20.26 1.88
C VAL A 99 14.76 19.20 2.92
N GLY A 100 14.08 19.60 3.99
CA GLY A 100 13.54 18.69 4.99
C GLY A 100 12.44 17.78 4.43
N GLN A 101 11.52 18.32 3.64
CA GLN A 101 10.52 17.51 2.93
C GLN A 101 11.17 16.55 1.92
N LEU A 102 12.21 16.99 1.19
CA LEU A 102 12.97 16.09 0.32
C LEU A 102 13.60 14.96 1.12
N ALA A 103 14.27 15.26 2.23
CA ALA A 103 14.90 14.24 3.07
C ALA A 103 13.88 13.25 3.67
N TRP A 104 12.69 13.72 4.05
CA TRP A 104 11.65 12.89 4.64
C TRP A 104 10.90 12.02 3.61
N ILE A 105 10.61 12.56 2.43
CA ILE A 105 9.86 11.85 1.38
C ILE A 105 10.78 10.94 0.57
N ALA A 106 12.01 11.38 0.28
CA ALA A 106 12.97 10.61 -0.51
C ALA A 106 13.87 9.70 0.33
N GLU A 107 13.55 9.48 1.62
CA GLU A 107 14.29 8.55 2.49
C GLU A 107 14.31 7.12 1.91
N ASP A 108 13.32 6.77 1.08
CA ASP A 108 13.20 5.44 0.51
C ASP A 108 13.32 5.35 -1.04
N PRO A 109 14.53 5.51 -1.60
CA PRO A 109 14.80 5.17 -2.99
C PRO A 109 14.93 3.64 -3.21
N ARG A 110 14.58 2.81 -2.21
CA ARG A 110 14.77 1.35 -2.20
C ARG A 110 13.50 0.58 -1.82
N ALA A 111 12.33 1.23 -1.84
CA ALA A 111 11.02 0.65 -1.53
C ALA A 111 10.57 -0.45 -2.51
N GLY A 112 11.45 -0.85 -3.45
CA GLY A 112 11.21 -1.84 -4.48
C GLY A 112 12.44 -2.68 -4.80
N THR A 113 12.34 -3.48 -5.87
CA THR A 113 13.47 -4.29 -6.34
C THR A 113 14.55 -3.38 -6.91
N PRO A 114 15.76 -3.31 -6.31
CA PRO A 114 16.82 -2.45 -6.81
C PRO A 114 17.32 -2.92 -8.19
N PRO A 115 17.76 -1.99 -9.06
CA PRO A 115 17.86 -0.54 -8.85
C PRO A 115 16.51 0.18 -8.98
N SER A 116 16.35 1.31 -8.28
CA SER A 116 15.18 2.19 -8.45
C SER A 116 15.03 2.61 -9.91
N VAL A 117 13.80 2.60 -10.41
CA VAL A 117 13.48 3.13 -11.74
C VAL A 117 13.27 4.65 -11.73
N LEU A 118 13.19 5.26 -10.54
CA LEU A 118 12.99 6.69 -10.37
C LEU A 118 14.34 7.41 -10.38
N ASP A 119 14.45 8.43 -11.23
CA ASP A 119 15.57 9.34 -11.27
C ASP A 119 15.37 10.53 -10.30
N ASP A 120 16.43 11.33 -10.12
CA ASP A 120 16.40 12.51 -9.26
C ASP A 120 15.31 13.50 -9.69
N THR A 121 15.00 13.58 -10.99
CA THR A 121 13.95 14.45 -11.53
C THR A 121 12.58 14.01 -11.04
N ALA A 122 12.29 12.71 -11.04
CA ALA A 122 11.03 12.17 -10.54
C ALA A 122 10.85 12.46 -9.04
N PHE A 123 11.90 12.27 -8.23
CA PHE A 123 11.85 12.60 -6.80
C PHE A 123 11.64 14.10 -6.57
N LEU A 124 12.40 14.96 -7.26
CA LEU A 124 12.25 16.41 -7.15
C LEU A 124 10.87 16.88 -7.62
N THR A 125 10.30 16.25 -8.65
CA THR A 125 8.94 16.55 -9.12
C THR A 125 7.91 16.23 -8.05
N LEU A 126 7.98 15.03 -7.44
CA LEU A 126 7.09 14.62 -6.36
C LEU A 126 7.19 15.56 -5.16
N VAL A 127 8.39 15.84 -4.68
CA VAL A 127 8.60 16.70 -3.51
C VAL A 127 8.18 18.14 -3.80
N SER A 128 8.46 18.65 -5.01
CA SER A 128 8.00 19.97 -5.43
C SER A 128 6.48 20.05 -5.45
N LEU A 129 5.78 18.99 -5.88
CA LEU A 129 4.32 18.95 -5.82
C LEU A 129 3.82 19.08 -4.37
N TYR A 130 4.40 18.34 -3.43
CA TYR A 130 4.05 18.42 -2.01
C TYR A 130 4.30 19.82 -1.43
N TYR A 131 5.48 20.37 -1.69
CA TYR A 131 5.89 21.68 -1.18
C TYR A 131 5.02 22.80 -1.77
N LEU A 132 4.88 22.88 -3.09
CA LEU A 132 4.16 23.96 -3.77
C LEU A 132 2.64 23.94 -3.50
N THR A 133 2.09 22.79 -3.14
CA THR A 133 0.67 22.67 -2.78
C THR A 133 0.41 22.73 -1.27
N ASN A 134 1.47 22.85 -0.45
CA ASN A 134 1.39 22.80 1.01
C ASN A 134 0.68 21.55 1.54
N THR A 135 0.84 20.41 0.86
CA THR A 135 0.05 19.21 1.16
C THR A 135 0.74 18.25 2.13
N PHE A 136 2.05 18.39 2.37
CA PHE A 136 2.78 17.52 3.31
C PHE A 136 2.08 17.41 4.66
N HIS A 137 1.77 18.52 5.33
CA HIS A 137 1.08 18.48 6.63
C HIS A 137 -0.32 17.88 6.52
N SER A 138 -1.07 18.22 5.47
CA SER A 138 -2.43 17.70 5.27
C SER A 138 -2.46 16.19 5.02
N SER A 139 -1.45 15.63 4.33
CA SER A 139 -1.39 14.21 4.01
C SER A 139 -1.11 13.34 5.23
N LEU A 140 -0.52 13.87 6.30
CA LEU A 140 -0.19 13.11 7.51
C LEU A 140 -1.45 12.69 8.29
N TRP A 141 -2.54 13.43 8.14
CA TRP A 141 -3.76 13.20 8.93
C TRP A 141 -4.36 11.82 8.72
N ILE A 142 -4.15 11.20 7.54
CA ILE A 142 -4.64 9.85 7.30
C ILE A 142 -4.03 8.84 8.29
N TYR A 143 -2.77 9.01 8.68
CA TYR A 143 -2.10 8.17 9.66
C TYR A 143 -2.74 8.35 11.04
N ALA A 144 -2.82 9.59 11.52
CA ALA A 144 -3.35 9.90 12.86
C ALA A 144 -4.85 9.60 13.03
N GLN A 145 -5.64 9.72 11.97
CA GLN A 145 -7.08 9.42 11.99
C GLN A 145 -7.38 7.93 11.86
N ASN A 146 -6.43 7.14 11.37
CA ASN A 146 -6.60 5.72 11.12
C ASN A 146 -5.48 4.90 11.79
N PRO A 147 -5.31 4.97 13.12
CA PRO A 147 -4.27 4.22 13.83
C PRO A 147 -4.43 2.68 13.67
N ASN A 148 -5.65 2.23 13.35
CA ASN A 148 -5.95 0.83 13.01
C ASN A 148 -6.36 0.66 11.53
N GLY A 149 -6.02 1.62 10.67
CA GLY A 149 -6.39 1.62 9.25
C GLY A 149 -5.84 0.39 8.52
N PHE A 150 -4.64 -0.02 8.89
CA PHE A 150 -4.16 -1.37 8.65
C PHE A 150 -4.70 -2.23 9.81
N ARG A 151 -5.69 -3.10 9.53
CA ARG A 151 -6.48 -3.79 10.57
C ARG A 151 -5.59 -4.61 11.49
N ALA A 152 -5.48 -4.22 12.75
CA ALA A 152 -4.49 -4.70 13.72
C ALA A 152 -4.74 -6.10 14.33
N SER A 153 -3.71 -6.93 14.29
CA SER A 153 -3.22 -7.69 15.45
C SER A 153 -1.72 -8.01 15.29
N SER A 154 -0.86 -7.33 16.05
CA SER A 154 0.57 -7.59 16.27
C SER A 154 1.55 -7.52 15.08
N ASN A 155 2.80 -7.19 15.41
CA ASN A 155 3.89 -6.76 14.52
C ASN A 155 4.39 -7.85 13.54
N ILE A 156 4.80 -7.41 12.33
CA ILE A 156 5.61 -8.07 11.25
C ILE A 156 4.82 -8.27 9.90
N PRO A 157 5.35 -7.98 8.67
CA PRO A 157 4.59 -7.69 7.43
C PRO A 157 4.67 -8.66 6.19
N THR A 158 3.80 -8.30 5.26
CA THR A 158 3.35 -8.67 3.89
C THR A 158 4.19 -9.48 2.89
N LEU A 159 3.78 -10.71 2.60
CA LEU A 159 3.02 -11.14 1.41
C LEU A 159 2.10 -12.24 1.95
N TRP A 160 0.87 -12.32 1.46
CA TRP A 160 -0.10 -13.23 2.04
C TRP A 160 -0.01 -14.57 1.36
N PRO A 161 0.14 -15.69 2.08
CA PRO A 161 -0.22 -16.98 1.49
C PRO A 161 -1.62 -16.85 0.89
N GLN A 162 -1.80 -17.35 -0.33
CA GLN A 162 -3.06 -17.22 -1.06
C GLN A 162 -4.24 -17.70 -0.19
N GLU A 163 -4.00 -18.70 0.66
CA GLU A 163 -4.91 -19.28 1.63
C GLU A 163 -5.41 -18.26 2.69
N TYR A 164 -4.61 -17.25 3.04
CA TYR A 164 -5.06 -16.17 3.91
C TYR A 164 -5.76 -15.05 3.15
N VAL A 165 -5.28 -14.70 1.96
CA VAL A 165 -6.00 -13.71 1.13
C VAL A 165 -7.41 -14.19 0.82
N ALA A 166 -7.56 -15.49 0.54
CA ALA A 166 -8.85 -16.11 0.29
C ALA A 166 -9.81 -16.03 1.49
N LYS A 167 -9.33 -15.74 2.70
CA LYS A 167 -10.17 -15.52 3.90
C LYS A 167 -10.69 -14.09 4.03
N VAL A 168 -10.05 -13.11 3.39
CA VAL A 168 -10.41 -11.68 3.54
C VAL A 168 -11.41 -11.18 2.50
N GLY A 169 -11.70 -11.99 1.47
CA GLY A 169 -12.67 -11.67 0.43
C GLY A 169 -12.83 -12.81 -0.58
N ASN A 170 -13.67 -12.61 -1.60
CA ASN A 170 -13.81 -13.53 -2.71
C ASN A 170 -12.59 -13.40 -3.65
N LEU A 171 -11.54 -14.16 -3.37
CA LEU A 171 -10.29 -14.12 -4.13
C LEU A 171 -10.42 -14.89 -5.44
N VAL A 172 -10.38 -14.16 -6.57
CA VAL A 172 -10.52 -14.72 -7.92
C VAL A 172 -9.23 -14.68 -8.75
N SER A 173 -8.26 -13.83 -8.36
CA SER A 173 -6.93 -13.73 -8.97
C SER A 173 -5.90 -13.42 -7.90
N TYR A 174 -4.72 -14.05 -7.99
CA TYR A 174 -3.59 -13.84 -7.10
C TYR A 174 -2.31 -14.09 -7.87
N LYS A 175 -1.42 -13.09 -7.91
CA LYS A 175 -0.22 -13.10 -8.76
C LYS A 175 1.02 -12.64 -8.00
N PHE A 176 2.13 -13.26 -8.36
CA PHE A 176 3.47 -12.81 -8.00
C PHE A 176 4.15 -12.25 -9.23
N HIS A 177 4.95 -11.20 -9.02
CA HIS A 177 5.76 -10.58 -10.07
C HIS A 177 7.22 -10.51 -9.61
N ASP A 178 8.14 -10.80 -10.52
CA ASP A 178 9.58 -10.85 -10.23
C ASP A 178 10.23 -9.47 -10.13
N PHE A 179 9.51 -8.43 -10.55
CA PHE A 179 9.98 -7.05 -10.58
C PHE A 179 8.86 -6.08 -10.18
N GLY A 180 9.26 -5.00 -9.50
CA GLY A 180 8.33 -4.08 -8.86
C GLY A 180 8.59 -3.92 -7.37
N GLY A 181 7.97 -2.90 -6.78
CA GLY A 181 8.06 -2.55 -5.37
C GLY A 181 6.76 -1.94 -4.86
N HIS A 182 6.90 -1.14 -3.80
CA HIS A 182 5.79 -0.42 -3.20
C HIS A 182 5.07 0.50 -4.22
N PHE A 183 5.82 1.10 -5.15
CA PHE A 183 5.29 2.00 -6.17
C PHE A 183 5.08 1.27 -7.51
N ALA A 184 4.26 0.21 -7.55
CA ALA A 184 4.08 -0.62 -8.75
C ALA A 184 3.72 0.17 -10.04
N GLY A 185 2.98 1.28 -9.92
CA GLY A 185 2.64 2.14 -11.05
C GLY A 185 3.81 2.96 -11.62
N LEU A 186 4.90 3.06 -10.85
CA LEU A 186 6.17 3.65 -11.28
C LEU A 186 7.17 2.55 -11.66
N ASP A 187 7.27 1.51 -10.82
CA ASP A 187 8.25 0.43 -10.98
C ASP A 187 7.98 -0.44 -12.21
N SER A 188 6.73 -0.91 -12.38
CA SER A 188 6.37 -1.75 -13.52
C SER A 188 4.98 -1.39 -14.08
N PRO A 189 4.86 -0.22 -14.76
CA PRO A 189 3.59 0.21 -15.34
C PRO A 189 2.93 -0.82 -16.27
N PRO A 190 3.65 -1.50 -17.20
CA PRO A 190 3.04 -2.49 -18.08
C PRO A 190 2.40 -3.65 -17.30
N THR A 191 3.11 -4.17 -16.30
CA THR A 191 2.61 -5.26 -15.44
C THR A 191 1.36 -4.83 -14.68
N LEU A 192 1.40 -3.66 -14.04
CA LEU A 192 0.24 -3.16 -13.30
C LEU A 192 -0.99 -2.98 -14.19
N ILE A 193 -0.79 -2.45 -15.41
CA ILE A 193 -1.87 -2.27 -16.39
C ILE A 193 -2.49 -3.62 -16.78
N GLU A 194 -1.68 -4.65 -16.99
CA GLU A 194 -2.16 -5.99 -17.34
C GLU A 194 -3.03 -6.58 -16.21
N ASP A 195 -2.59 -6.46 -14.96
CA ASP A 195 -3.36 -6.96 -13.81
C ASP A 195 -4.66 -6.19 -13.58
N ILE A 196 -4.64 -4.86 -13.74
CA ILE A 196 -5.86 -4.04 -13.66
C ILE A 196 -6.84 -4.41 -14.77
N ARG A 197 -6.35 -4.70 -15.99
CA ARG A 197 -7.21 -5.14 -17.11
C ARG A 197 -7.83 -6.51 -16.86
N GLU A 198 -7.06 -7.43 -16.28
CA GLU A 198 -7.55 -8.77 -15.94
C GLU A 198 -8.72 -8.73 -14.95
N MET A 199 -8.73 -7.77 -14.01
CA MET A 199 -9.86 -7.56 -13.10
C MET A 199 -11.20 -7.40 -13.86
N GLY A 200 -11.18 -6.88 -15.09
CA GLY A 200 -12.37 -6.77 -15.94
C GLY A 200 -13.01 -8.12 -16.28
N LEU A 201 -12.26 -9.22 -16.27
CA LEU A 201 -12.80 -10.57 -16.50
C LEU A 201 -13.73 -11.04 -15.37
N TYR A 202 -13.60 -10.45 -14.18
CA TYR A 202 -14.33 -10.84 -12.98
C TYR A 202 -15.40 -9.82 -12.57
N PHE A 203 -15.55 -8.72 -13.31
CA PHE A 203 -16.43 -7.62 -12.95
C PHE A 203 -17.91 -8.02 -12.97
N ASP A 204 -18.31 -8.82 -13.95
CA ASP A 204 -19.69 -9.27 -14.16
C ASP A 204 -19.97 -10.69 -13.65
N ALA A 205 -18.95 -11.36 -13.08
CA ALA A 205 -19.07 -12.68 -12.45
C ALA A 205 -19.86 -12.62 -11.15
#